data_AF-A0A921BC33-F1
#
_entry.id   AF-A0A921BC33-F1
#
_cell.length_a   1.000
_cell.length_b   1.000
_cell.length_c   1.000
_cell.angle_alpha   90.00
_cell.angle_beta   90.00
_cell.angle_gamma   90.00
#
_symmetry.space_group_name_H-M   'P 1'
#
loop_
_entity.id
_entity.type
_entity.pdbx_description
1 polymer ?
#
loop_
_entity_poly.entity_id
_entity_poly.type
_entity_poly.pdbx_seq_one_letter_code
_entity_poly.pdbx_strand_id
1 'polypeptide(L)'
;MVDGELNEAIGIASIVDTKTKAKLKVQFFWPFKGDYWIIGLDKDYQYAIVSEPDRQYLWILSRSPTMDTQTLESLKENIREKGFDLNYLISTAN
;
A
#
# COMPACT_ATOMS: atom_id res chain seq x y z
N MET A 1 -0.41 -15.53 24.02
CA MET A 1 0.80 -14.90 23.46
C MET A 1 1.07 -15.63 22.15
N VAL A 2 1.21 -14.92 21.04
CA VAL A 2 1.60 -15.58 19.79
C VAL A 2 3.13 -15.69 19.86
N ASP A 3 3.65 -16.88 20.15
CA ASP A 3 5.09 -17.19 20.15
C ASP A 3 5.62 -17.29 18.70
N GLY A 4 5.31 -16.29 17.87
CA GLY A 4 5.72 -16.26 16.47
C GLY A 4 7.12 -15.70 16.33
N GLU A 5 7.98 -16.39 15.59
CA GLU A 5 9.27 -15.85 15.17
C GLU A 5 9.03 -14.63 14.25
N LEU A 6 9.86 -13.60 14.40
CA LEU A 6 9.86 -12.45 13.49
C LEU A 6 10.23 -12.92 12.09
N ASN A 7 9.34 -12.71 11.13
CA ASN A 7 9.61 -12.93 9.72
C ASN A 7 9.85 -11.58 9.04
N GLU A 8 11.03 -11.40 8.44
CA GLU A 8 11.46 -10.17 7.77
C GLU A 8 11.90 -10.47 6.34
N ALA A 9 11.61 -9.55 5.42
CA ALA A 9 12.14 -9.55 4.06
C ALA A 9 12.78 -8.19 3.75
N ILE A 10 14.03 -8.23 3.27
CA ILE A 10 14.76 -7.04 2.81
C ILE A 10 14.59 -6.91 1.30
N GLY A 11 14.30 -5.70 0.82
CA GLY A 11 14.13 -5.44 -0.61
C GLY A 11 14.70 -4.10 -1.06
N ILE A 12 14.78 -3.92 -2.38
CA ILE A 12 15.24 -2.69 -3.03
C ILE A 12 14.10 -2.10 -3.86
N ALA A 13 13.94 -0.79 -3.80
CA ALA A 13 13.00 -0.04 -4.65
C ALA A 13 13.76 0.86 -5.64
N SER A 14 13.26 0.98 -6.86
CA SER A 14 13.82 1.86 -7.91
C SER A 14 12.71 2.69 -8.55
N ILE A 15 12.92 3.99 -8.70
CA ILE A 15 11.95 4.92 -9.32
C ILE A 15 11.88 4.63 -10.82
N VAL A 16 10.65 4.54 -11.36
CA VAL A 16 10.41 4.42 -12.81
C VAL A 16 9.69 5.62 -13.41
N ASP A 17 8.99 6.42 -12.60
CA ASP A 17 8.46 7.72 -13.01
C ASP A 17 9.27 8.85 -12.39
N THR A 18 10.09 9.52 -13.20
CA THR A 18 10.93 10.63 -12.74
C THR A 18 10.18 11.94 -12.56
N LYS A 19 8.94 12.06 -13.06
CA LYS A 19 8.14 13.29 -12.93
C LYS A 19 7.48 13.38 -11.57
N THR A 20 6.69 12.37 -11.20
CA THR A 20 5.96 12.37 -9.92
C THR A 20 6.71 11.64 -8.81
N LYS A 21 7.63 10.74 -9.18
CA LYS A 21 8.31 9.80 -8.27
C LYS A 21 7.36 8.85 -7.52
N ALA A 22 6.10 8.76 -7.97
CA ALA A 22 5.08 7.93 -7.33
C ALA A 22 5.05 6.48 -7.84
N LYS A 23 5.79 6.16 -8.92
CA LYS A 23 5.84 4.82 -9.49
C LYS A 23 7.23 4.22 -9.31
N LEU A 24 7.28 3.05 -8.68
CA LEU A 24 8.49 2.32 -8.37
C LEU A 24 8.38 0.85 -8.83
N LYS A 25 9.55 0.21 -8.97
CA LYS A 25 9.69 -1.24 -9.01
C LYS A 25 10.35 -1.70 -7.71
N VAL A 26 9.76 -2.67 -7.02
CA VAL A 26 10.27 -3.24 -5.76
C VAL A 26 10.69 -4.68 -5.97
N GLN A 27 11.83 -5.07 -5.40
CA GLN A 27 12.40 -6.41 -5.46
C GLN A 27 12.75 -6.89 -4.06
N PHE A 28 11.97 -7.86 -3.54
CA PHE A 28 12.29 -8.56 -2.29
C PHE A 28 13.08 -9.85 -2.54
N PHE A 29 12.75 -10.57 -3.63
CA PHE A 29 13.38 -11.83 -3.97
C PHE A 29 13.76 -11.84 -5.45
N TRP A 30 15.01 -12.20 -5.74
CA TRP A 30 15.48 -12.34 -7.12
C TRP A 30 14.84 -13.59 -7.78
N PRO A 31 14.43 -13.54 -9.06
CA PRO A 31 14.62 -12.46 -10.04
C PRO A 31 13.43 -11.51 -10.23
N PHE A 32 12.38 -11.57 -9.40
CA PHE A 32 11.12 -10.85 -9.67
C PHE A 32 11.11 -9.41 -9.14
N LYS A 33 10.41 -8.52 -9.86
CA LYS A 33 10.13 -7.14 -9.44
C LYS A 33 8.64 -6.86 -9.55
N GLY A 34 8.04 -6.34 -8.49
CA GLY A 34 6.65 -5.89 -8.47
C GLY A 34 6.52 -4.39 -8.71
N ASP A 35 5.38 -3.96 -9.24
CA ASP A 35 5.01 -2.55 -9.29
C ASP A 35 4.57 -2.06 -7.90
N TYR A 36 5.05 -0.87 -7.55
CA TYR A 36 4.67 -0.18 -6.31
C TYR A 36 4.31 1.26 -6.67
N TRP A 37 3.02 1.53 -6.83
CA TRP A 37 2.50 2.80 -7.31
C TRP A 37 1.71 3.47 -6.20
N ILE A 38 2.16 4.65 -5.78
CA ILE A 38 1.47 5.50 -4.81
C ILE A 38 0.31 6.19 -5.53
N ILE A 39 -0.93 5.81 -5.21
CA ILE A 39 -2.16 6.30 -5.87
C ILE A 39 -2.98 7.23 -4.98
N GLY A 40 -2.59 7.36 -3.71
CA GLY A 40 -3.13 8.32 -2.74
C GLY A 40 -2.09 8.56 -1.67
N LEU A 41 -1.95 9.81 -1.22
CA LEU A 41 -0.96 10.21 -0.24
C LEU A 41 -1.49 11.39 0.54
N ASP A 42 -1.46 11.27 1.87
CA ASP A 42 -1.78 12.38 2.75
C ASP A 42 -0.74 13.50 2.65
N LYS A 43 -1.17 14.75 2.83
CA LYS A 43 -0.29 15.92 2.76
C LYS A 43 0.86 15.85 3.76
N ASP A 44 0.58 15.34 4.95
CA ASP A 44 1.55 15.21 6.04
C ASP A 44 2.11 13.78 6.13
N TYR A 45 1.94 12.97 5.08
CA TYR A 45 2.45 11.60 4.95
C TYR A 45 1.98 10.66 6.08
N GLN A 46 0.80 10.91 6.66
CA GLN A 46 0.23 10.06 7.72
C GLN A 46 -0.33 8.74 7.19
N TYR A 47 -0.82 8.74 5.95
CA TYR A 47 -1.21 7.52 5.24
C TYR A 47 -0.77 7.54 3.77
N ALA A 48 -0.69 6.36 3.17
CA ALA A 48 -0.50 6.17 1.75
C ALA A 48 -1.38 5.04 1.22
N ILE A 49 -1.86 5.17 -0.01
CA ILE A 49 -2.53 4.10 -0.75
C ILE A 49 -1.59 3.65 -1.86
N VAL A 50 -1.25 2.36 -1.85
CA VAL A 50 -0.31 1.76 -2.78
C VAL A 50 -1.02 0.66 -3.56
N SER A 51 -0.74 0.60 -4.86
CA SER A 51 -1.28 -0.42 -5.75
C SER A 51 -0.32 -0.66 -6.93
N GLU A 52 -0.83 -1.27 -8.00
CA GLU A 52 -0.15 -1.62 -9.23
C GLU A 52 -1.12 -1.43 -10.43
N PRO A 53 -0.63 -1.42 -11.69
CA PRO A 53 -1.43 -1.07 -12.88
C PRO A 53 -2.72 -1.85 -13.08
N ASP A 54 -2.71 -3.15 -12.79
CA ASP A 54 -3.78 -4.10 -13.07
C ASP A 54 -4.82 -4.18 -11.94
N ARG A 55 -4.57 -3.45 -10.83
CA ARG A 55 -5.48 -3.28 -9.67
C ARG A 55 -5.82 -4.57 -8.91
N GLN A 56 -5.00 -5.60 -9.08
CA GLN A 56 -5.11 -6.86 -8.35
C GLN A 56 -4.57 -6.76 -6.92
N TYR A 57 -3.67 -5.79 -6.66
CA TYR A 57 -3.11 -5.56 -5.34
C TYR A 57 -3.38 -4.15 -4.83
N LEU A 58 -3.65 -4.04 -3.53
CA LEU A 58 -3.95 -2.78 -2.87
C LEU A 58 -3.50 -2.84 -1.41
N TRP A 59 -2.83 -1.79 -0.96
CA TRP A 59 -2.46 -1.59 0.44
C TRP A 59 -2.85 -0.18 0.90
N ILE A 60 -3.42 -0.10 2.10
CA ILE A 60 -3.61 1.15 2.84
C ILE A 60 -2.59 1.12 3.98
N LEU A 61 -1.59 2.01 3.90
CA LEU A 61 -0.50 2.11 4.86
C LEU A 61 -0.73 3.30 5.77
N SER A 62 -0.43 3.14 7.06
CA SER A 62 -0.56 4.18 8.08
C SER A 62 0.73 4.30 8.88
N ARG A 63 1.09 5.52 9.29
CA ARG A 63 2.17 5.77 10.27
C ARG A 63 1.78 5.34 11.68
N SER A 64 0.48 5.25 11.96
CA SER A 64 -0.09 4.77 13.22
C SER A 64 -0.59 3.33 13.07
N PRO A 65 -0.47 2.47 14.09
CA PRO A 65 -1.01 1.10 14.07
C PRO A 65 -2.51 1.03 13.81
N THR A 66 -3.24 2.08 14.17
CA THR A 66 -4.68 2.22 13.93
C THR A 66 -4.97 3.52 13.18
N MET A 67 -6.09 3.53 12.44
CA MET A 67 -6.59 4.68 11.70
C MET A 67 -8.00 5.00 12.16
N ASP A 68 -8.31 6.29 12.23
CA ASP A 68 -9.68 6.75 12.48
C ASP A 68 -10.66 6.15 11.45
N THR A 69 -11.83 5.71 11.93
CA THR A 69 -12.81 5.00 11.11
C THR A 69 -13.38 5.88 10.01
N GLN A 70 -13.63 7.17 10.28
CA GLN A 70 -14.18 8.09 9.29
C GLN A 70 -13.18 8.32 8.15
N THR A 71 -11.91 8.47 8.48
CA THR A 71 -10.80 8.57 7.54
C THR A 71 -10.72 7.31 6.69
N LEU A 72 -10.71 6.13 7.31
CA LEU A 72 -10.62 4.87 6.58
C LEU A 72 -11.80 4.66 5.61
N GLU A 73 -13.03 4.97 6.02
CA GLU A 73 -14.20 4.86 5.13
C GLU A 73 -14.14 5.84 3.96
N SER A 74 -13.69 7.08 4.19
CA SER A 74 -13.45 8.07 3.12
C SER A 74 -12.40 7.57 2.12
N LEU A 75 -11.30 6.96 2.60
CA LEU A 75 -10.30 6.35 1.72
C LEU A 75 -10.90 5.19 0.92
N LYS A 76 -11.68 4.32 1.56
CA LYS A 76 -12.34 3.19 0.86
C LYS A 76 -13.30 3.68 -0.22
N GLU A 77 -14.05 4.74 0.02
CA GLU A 77 -14.91 5.35 -1.00
C GLU A 77 -14.10 5.86 -2.19
N ASN A 78 -13.05 6.64 -1.95
CA ASN A 78 -12.17 7.13 -3.01
C ASN A 78 -11.50 5.99 -3.80
N ILE A 79 -11.15 4.90 -3.13
CA ILE A 79 -10.58 3.71 -3.76
C ILE A 79 -11.62 3.00 -4.64
N ARG A 80 -12.88 2.88 -4.19
CA ARG A 80 -13.97 2.32 -5.00
C ARG A 80 -14.24 3.17 -6.24
N GLU A 81 -14.26 4.49 -6.12
CA GLU A 81 -14.41 5.41 -7.25
C GLU A 81 -13.30 5.25 -8.29
N LYS A 82 -12.10 4.86 -7.85
CA LYS A 82 -11.00 4.55 -8.76
C LYS A 82 -11.21 3.23 -9.50
N GLY A 83 -12.13 2.36 -9.08
CA GLY A 83 -12.45 1.08 -9.74
C GLY A 83 -11.79 -0.14 -9.11
N PHE A 84 -11.46 -0.09 -7.81
CA PHE A 84 -10.95 -1.25 -7.07
C PHE A 84 -12.08 -2.04 -6.42
N ASP A 85 -11.97 -3.38 -6.44
CA ASP A 85 -12.82 -4.26 -5.65
C ASP A 85 -12.23 -4.41 -4.24
N LEU A 86 -12.97 -3.92 -3.23
CA LEU A 86 -12.54 -3.96 -1.82
C LEU A 86 -12.98 -5.23 -1.08
N ASN A 87 -13.66 -6.18 -1.73
CA ASN A 87 -14.06 -7.44 -1.11
C ASN A 87 -12.85 -8.28 -0.64
N TYR A 88 -11.68 -8.06 -1.25
CA TYR A 88 -10.42 -8.72 -0.91
C TYR A 88 -9.58 -7.95 0.11
N LEU A 89 -10.04 -6.78 0.57
CA LEU A 89 -9.30 -5.97 1.53
C LEU A 89 -9.40 -6.59 2.93
N ILE A 90 -8.25 -6.99 3.47
CA ILE A 90 -8.15 -7.60 4.80
C ILE A 90 -7.63 -6.54 5.79
N SER A 91 -8.31 -6.38 6.92
CA SER A 91 -7.83 -5.53 8.01
C SER A 91 -6.69 -6.23 8.76
N THR A 92 -5.58 -5.52 8.96
CA THR A 92 -4.45 -5.97 9.78
C THR A 92 -4.30 -5.15 11.06
N ALA A 93 -5.17 -4.16 11.29
CA ALA A 93 -5.22 -3.41 12.53
C ALA A 93 -5.95 -4.26 13.60
N ASN A 94 -5.35 -4.32 14.79
CA ASN A 94 -5.90 -5.01 15.96
C ASN A 94 -6.93 -4.17 16.71
#